data_AF-A0A814H5G0-F1
#
_entry.id   AF-A0A814H5G0-F1
#
_cell.length_a   1.000
_cell.length_b   1.000
_cell.length_c   1.000
_cell.angle_alpha   90.00
_cell.angle_beta   90.00
_cell.angle_gamma   90.00
#
_symmetry.space_group_name_H-M   'P 1'
#
loop_
_entity.id
_entity.type
_entity.pdbx_description
1 polymer ?
#
loop_
_entity_poly.entity_id
_entity_poly.type
_entity_poly.pdbx_seq_one_letter_code
_entity_poly.pdbx_strand_id
1 'polypeptide(L)'
;MFSSIPTNFTDRSINESLLIYLSLSMVQLTFSFFDAHSFEYINFLVYSFNIQSFYRLVCTIYHHRLYYQSLYPYIYAIVIQWIIAILQMIPILIFNKRNLIEDDELCEITIHNRRTIVYLYMIVYLIPFLLILIQYRILVKYSKRKTNGLHSTNIQQRARRQVKSIRRILILIFILFILSLPDCTIIIFEVFLLVRTPRYVHRIGFSFVGIASGLIMLIMMYYTRNLRRLLFGRQRSRKNKILKLNYSQQETRGTIRKLPEMIYSGIMAYENERN
;
A
#
# COMPACT_ATOMS: atom_id res chain seq x y z
N MET A 1 29.87 17.13 23.51
CA MET A 1 28.90 17.65 22.52
C MET A 1 28.09 16.45 22.02
N PHE A 2 27.09 16.03 22.80
CA PHE A 2 26.27 14.86 22.48
C PHE A 2 25.25 15.25 21.40
N SER A 3 25.43 14.74 20.19
CA SER A 3 24.42 14.85 19.14
C SER A 3 23.21 14.01 19.55
N SER A 4 22.16 14.68 19.99
CA SER A 4 20.85 14.08 20.22
C SER A 4 20.42 13.34 18.96
N ILE A 5 20.37 12.01 19.04
CA ILE A 5 19.87 11.14 17.97
C ILE A 5 18.40 11.51 17.76
N PRO A 6 18.00 12.00 16.57
CA PRO A 6 16.63 12.47 16.38
C PRO A 6 15.66 11.30 16.44
N THR A 7 14.78 11.32 17.45
CA THR A 7 13.62 10.42 17.65
C THR A 7 12.58 10.50 16.51
N ASN A 8 12.75 11.43 15.56
CA ASN A 8 11.85 11.67 14.43
C ASN A 8 11.74 10.54 13.38
N PHE A 9 12.53 9.46 13.47
CA PHE A 9 12.54 8.44 12.42
C PHE A 9 11.36 7.45 12.51
N THR A 10 10.88 7.15 13.71
CA THR A 10 9.77 6.23 13.94
C THR A 10 8.44 6.81 13.45
N ASP A 11 8.17 8.08 13.74
CA ASP A 11 6.95 8.78 13.32
C ASP A 11 6.82 8.86 11.81
N ARG A 12 7.95 9.02 11.09
CA ARG A 12 7.92 9.12 9.63
C ARG A 12 7.42 7.84 8.95
N SER A 13 7.79 6.66 9.46
CA SER A 13 7.32 5.39 8.89
C SER A 13 5.82 5.14 9.14
N ILE A 14 5.31 5.67 10.24
CA ILE A 14 3.89 5.60 10.61
C ILE A 14 3.11 6.51 9.67
N ASN A 15 3.59 7.74 9.46
CA ASN A 15 2.96 8.70 8.57
C ASN A 15 2.91 8.22 7.11
N GLU A 16 3.97 7.59 6.59
CA GLU A 16 3.94 6.98 5.25
C GLU A 16 2.90 5.85 5.14
N SER A 17 2.75 5.03 6.18
CA SER A 17 1.78 3.92 6.18
C SER A 17 0.34 4.44 6.27
N LEU A 18 0.12 5.47 7.10
CA LEU A 18 -1.17 6.13 7.26
C LEU A 18 -1.61 6.81 5.97
N LEU A 19 -0.68 7.45 5.26
CA LEU A 19 -0.95 8.09 3.98
C LEU A 19 -1.32 7.10 2.87
N ILE A 20 -0.62 5.95 2.81
CA ILE A 20 -0.99 4.87 1.88
C ILE A 20 -2.40 4.37 2.20
N TYR A 21 -2.71 4.21 3.48
CA TYR A 21 -4.04 3.78 3.93
C TYR A 21 -5.12 4.82 3.61
N LEU A 22 -4.87 6.11 3.86
CA LEU A 22 -5.75 7.21 3.49
C LEU A 22 -6.02 7.21 1.99
N SER A 23 -4.98 7.10 1.16
CA SER A 23 -5.18 7.00 -0.30
C SER A 23 -6.01 5.79 -0.69
N LEU A 24 -5.79 4.61 -0.08
CA LEU A 24 -6.55 3.40 -0.38
C LEU A 24 -8.00 3.49 0.10
N SER A 25 -8.22 4.01 1.31
CA SER A 25 -9.56 4.16 1.89
C SER A 25 -10.43 5.13 1.08
N MET A 26 -9.83 6.18 0.53
CA MET A 26 -10.55 7.12 -0.32
C MET A 26 -10.86 6.53 -1.70
N VAL A 27 -9.98 5.68 -2.23
CA VAL A 27 -10.25 4.92 -3.46
C VAL A 27 -11.38 3.90 -3.27
N GLN A 28 -11.53 3.38 -2.06
CA GLN A 28 -12.65 2.51 -1.72
C GLN A 28 -13.96 3.28 -1.55
N LEU A 29 -13.90 4.53 -1.06
CA LEU A 29 -15.04 5.42 -1.01
C LEU A 29 -15.55 5.78 -2.42
N THR A 30 -14.64 6.08 -3.36
CA THR A 30 -15.04 6.34 -4.75
C THR A 30 -15.62 5.10 -5.42
N PHE A 31 -15.10 3.91 -5.13
CA PHE A 31 -15.69 2.66 -5.63
C PHE A 31 -17.17 2.51 -5.24
N SER A 32 -17.53 2.81 -3.98
CA SER A 32 -18.93 2.76 -3.51
C SER A 32 -19.85 3.81 -4.14
N PHE A 33 -19.31 4.91 -4.68
CA PHE A 33 -20.09 5.92 -5.40
C PHE A 33 -20.22 5.63 -6.89
N PHE A 34 -19.32 4.82 -7.46
CA PHE A 34 -19.20 4.59 -8.89
C PHE A 34 -19.27 3.09 -9.24
N ASP A 35 -20.31 2.41 -8.76
CA ASP A 35 -20.59 0.98 -9.02
C ASP A 35 -20.55 0.58 -10.52
N ALA A 36 -20.49 1.54 -11.45
CA ALA A 36 -20.40 1.34 -12.90
C ALA A 36 -19.01 1.63 -13.54
N HIS A 37 -17.96 2.00 -12.80
CA HIS A 37 -16.70 2.47 -13.40
C HIS A 37 -15.41 1.79 -12.88
N SER A 38 -15.18 0.52 -13.24
CA SER A 38 -13.88 -0.18 -13.04
C SER A 38 -12.68 0.62 -13.54
N PHE A 39 -12.82 1.30 -14.69
CA PHE A 39 -11.75 2.12 -15.28
C PHE A 39 -11.33 3.28 -14.37
N GLU A 40 -12.28 3.92 -13.70
CA GLU A 40 -12.01 5.00 -12.77
C GLU A 40 -11.21 4.50 -11.57
N TYR A 41 -11.63 3.37 -11.02
CA TYR A 41 -10.95 2.73 -9.90
C TYR A 41 -9.49 2.41 -10.24
N ILE A 42 -9.24 1.78 -11.40
CA ILE A 42 -7.89 1.47 -11.86
C ILE A 42 -7.07 2.76 -12.05
N ASN A 43 -7.68 3.79 -12.65
CA ASN A 43 -7.05 5.09 -12.84
C ASN A 43 -6.58 5.69 -11.51
N PHE A 44 -7.46 5.75 -10.52
CA PHE A 44 -7.11 6.25 -9.19
C PHE A 44 -5.99 5.45 -8.52
N LEU A 45 -6.04 4.13 -8.59
CA LEU A 45 -4.98 3.27 -8.04
C LEU A 45 -3.63 3.53 -8.72
N VAL A 46 -3.61 3.56 -10.04
CA VAL A 46 -2.39 3.72 -10.84
C VAL A 46 -1.77 5.10 -10.61
N TYR A 47 -2.58 6.16 -10.60
CA TYR A 47 -2.11 7.51 -10.27
C TYR A 47 -1.64 7.63 -8.82
N SER A 48 -2.30 6.94 -7.87
CA SER A 48 -1.82 6.90 -6.48
C SER A 48 -0.43 6.27 -6.38
N PHE A 49 -0.19 5.16 -7.09
CA PHE A 49 1.15 4.57 -7.16
C PHE A 49 2.17 5.49 -7.83
N ASN A 50 1.75 6.25 -8.84
CA ASN A 50 2.61 7.24 -9.49
C ASN A 50 3.04 8.33 -8.51
N ILE A 51 2.12 8.91 -7.75
CA ILE A 51 2.41 9.94 -6.74
C ILE A 51 3.30 9.38 -5.63
N GLN A 52 3.02 8.16 -5.15
CA GLN A 52 3.85 7.49 -4.16
C GLN A 52 5.28 7.29 -4.67
N SER A 53 5.44 6.86 -5.91
CA SER A 53 6.75 6.66 -6.55
C SER A 53 7.47 8.00 -6.78
N PHE A 54 6.77 9.02 -7.24
CA PHE A 54 7.30 10.37 -7.45
C PHE A 54 7.75 11.01 -6.13
N TYR A 55 6.94 10.95 -5.09
CA TYR A 55 7.28 11.47 -3.77
C TYR A 55 8.56 10.80 -3.21
N ARG A 56 8.69 9.47 -3.38
CA ARG A 56 9.90 8.73 -2.99
C ARG A 56 11.12 9.17 -3.79
N LEU A 57 10.93 9.45 -5.08
CA LEU A 57 11.99 9.97 -5.95
C LEU A 57 12.46 11.35 -5.45
N VAL A 58 11.54 12.28 -5.22
CA VAL A 58 11.82 13.63 -4.69
C VAL A 58 12.54 13.55 -3.34
N CYS A 59 12.02 12.75 -2.41
CA CYS A 59 12.64 12.54 -1.09
C CYS A 59 14.06 11.95 -1.18
N THR A 60 14.33 11.12 -2.18
CA THR A 60 15.65 10.50 -2.37
C THR A 60 16.64 11.47 -2.99
N ILE A 61 16.22 12.25 -4.00
CA ILE A 61 17.07 13.24 -4.67
C ILE A 61 17.36 14.40 -3.71
N TYR A 62 16.32 14.99 -3.11
CA TYR A 62 16.40 16.19 -2.27
C TYR A 62 16.47 15.87 -0.76
N HIS A 63 17.24 14.85 -0.39
CA HIS A 63 17.38 14.42 1.00
C HIS A 63 17.87 15.51 1.98
N HIS A 64 18.52 16.58 1.51
CA HIS A 64 19.02 17.68 2.34
C HIS A 64 17.93 18.73 2.67
N ARG A 65 16.86 18.83 1.87
CA ARG A 65 15.83 19.86 2.06
C ARG A 65 14.68 19.32 2.91
N LEU A 66 14.52 19.85 4.12
CA LEU A 66 13.48 19.43 5.08
C LEU A 66 12.06 19.63 4.54
N TYR A 67 11.85 20.64 3.68
CA TYR A 67 10.54 20.94 3.10
C TYR A 67 9.93 19.77 2.32
N TYR A 68 10.67 19.17 1.38
CA TYR A 68 10.21 18.01 0.60
C TYR A 68 9.99 16.73 1.41
N GLN A 69 10.43 16.79 2.65
CA GLN A 69 10.44 15.72 3.61
C GLN A 69 9.26 15.83 4.61
N SER A 70 8.51 16.93 4.54
CA SER A 70 7.28 17.15 5.28
C SER A 70 6.09 16.47 4.61
N LEU A 71 4.95 16.41 5.31
CA LEU A 71 3.71 15.81 4.81
C LEU A 71 3.00 16.69 3.77
N TYR A 72 3.21 18.00 3.83
CA TYR A 72 2.46 18.96 3.01
C TYR A 72 2.61 18.73 1.49
N PRO A 73 3.82 18.54 0.92
CA PRO A 73 3.97 18.26 -0.51
C PRO A 73 3.21 17.01 -0.96
N TYR A 74 3.12 16.00 -0.09
CA TYR A 74 2.38 14.78 -0.41
C TYR A 74 0.87 15.04 -0.39
N ILE A 75 0.36 15.80 0.59
CA ILE A 75 -1.06 16.19 0.65
C ILE A 75 -1.42 17.02 -0.60
N TYR A 76 -0.60 17.99 -0.98
CA TYR A 76 -0.82 18.77 -2.21
C TYR A 76 -0.83 17.88 -3.45
N ALA A 77 0.08 16.90 -3.53
CA ALA A 77 0.09 15.95 -4.64
C ALA A 77 -1.21 15.12 -4.70
N ILE A 78 -1.73 14.65 -3.56
CA ILE A 78 -3.03 13.97 -3.52
C ILE A 78 -4.12 14.88 -4.05
N VAL A 79 -4.25 16.12 -3.55
CA VAL A 79 -5.29 17.07 -4.02
C VAL A 79 -5.19 17.31 -5.52
N ILE A 80 -3.98 17.50 -6.06
CA ILE A 80 -3.76 17.63 -7.50
C ILE A 80 -4.19 16.35 -8.24
N GLN A 81 -3.93 15.17 -7.69
CA GLN A 81 -4.40 13.90 -8.25
C GLN A 81 -5.92 13.87 -8.42
N TRP A 82 -6.66 14.32 -7.41
CA TRP A 82 -8.11 14.38 -7.44
C TRP A 82 -8.61 15.30 -8.52
N ILE A 83 -8.03 16.50 -8.62
CA ILE A 83 -8.38 17.46 -9.67
C ILE A 83 -8.13 16.85 -11.05
N ILE A 84 -6.98 16.20 -11.25
CA ILE A 84 -6.65 15.53 -12.51
C ILE A 84 -7.64 14.40 -12.81
N ALA A 85 -7.97 13.57 -11.83
CA ALA A 85 -8.91 12.47 -12.02
C ALA A 85 -10.32 12.98 -12.41
N ILE A 86 -10.81 14.03 -11.76
CA ILE A 86 -12.08 14.69 -12.11
C ILE A 86 -12.02 15.28 -13.52
N LEU A 87 -10.92 15.98 -13.87
CA LEU A 87 -10.73 16.55 -15.20
C LEU A 87 -10.69 15.46 -16.29
N GLN A 88 -10.12 14.30 -16.00
CA GLN A 88 -10.09 13.15 -16.92
C GLN A 88 -11.48 12.55 -17.17
N MET A 89 -12.44 12.76 -16.27
CA MET A 89 -13.82 12.32 -16.46
C MET A 89 -14.62 13.21 -17.40
N ILE A 90 -14.27 14.49 -17.50
CA ILE A 90 -15.02 15.45 -18.31
C ILE A 90 -15.13 14.99 -19.78
N PRO A 91 -14.05 14.57 -20.47
CA PRO A 91 -14.16 14.04 -21.83
C PRO A 91 -15.10 12.84 -21.94
N ILE A 92 -15.07 11.92 -20.97
CA ILE A 92 -15.89 10.71 -21.00
C ILE A 92 -17.37 11.09 -20.90
N LEU A 93 -17.70 12.01 -20.00
CA LEU A 93 -19.07 12.51 -19.80
C LEU A 93 -19.60 13.31 -20.99
N ILE A 94 -18.74 14.08 -21.66
CA ILE A 94 -19.14 14.90 -22.82
C ILE A 94 -19.27 14.04 -24.09
N PHE A 95 -18.34 13.10 -24.32
CA PHE A 95 -18.27 12.36 -25.58
C PHE A 95 -19.07 11.06 -25.60
N ASN A 96 -19.43 10.49 -24.45
CA ASN A 96 -20.28 9.31 -24.40
C ASN A 96 -21.73 9.71 -24.15
N LYS A 97 -22.58 9.49 -25.16
CA LYS A 97 -24.03 9.57 -24.98
C LYS A 97 -24.45 8.43 -24.05
N ARG A 98 -25.12 8.74 -22.95
CA ARG A 98 -25.77 7.73 -22.12
C ARG A 98 -26.94 7.18 -22.91
N ASN A 99 -26.79 6.00 -23.47
CA ASN A 99 -27.93 5.25 -23.98
C ASN A 99 -28.47 4.46 -22.80
N LEU A 100 -29.58 4.92 -22.22
CA LEU A 100 -30.33 4.11 -21.27
C LEU A 100 -30.95 2.99 -22.10
N ILE A 101 -30.48 1.76 -21.91
CA ILE A 101 -31.12 0.58 -22.50
C ILE A 101 -32.32 0.28 -21.59
N GLU A 102 -33.53 0.63 -22.04
CA GLU A 102 -34.76 0.51 -21.23
C GLU A 102 -35.07 -0.92 -20.77
N ASP A 103 -34.49 -1.92 -21.42
CA ASP A 103 -34.71 -3.34 -21.12
C ASP A 103 -33.74 -3.94 -20.08
N ASP A 104 -32.77 -3.18 -19.57
CA ASP A 104 -31.84 -3.65 -18.56
C ASP A 104 -31.95 -2.82 -17.27
N GLU A 105 -32.17 -3.49 -16.14
CA GLU A 105 -32.08 -2.89 -14.79
C GLU A 105 -30.66 -2.40 -14.43
N LEU A 106 -29.69 -2.57 -15.33
CA LEU A 106 -28.29 -2.20 -15.14
C LEU A 106 -27.94 -0.99 -16.00
N CYS A 107 -27.55 0.11 -15.34
CA CYS A 107 -27.03 1.30 -15.99
C CYS A 107 -25.59 1.05 -16.49
N GLU A 108 -25.43 0.52 -17.70
CA GLU A 108 -24.12 0.33 -18.35
C GLU A 108 -23.80 1.51 -19.29
N ILE A 109 -22.63 2.13 -19.14
CA ILE A 109 -22.15 3.18 -20.05
C ILE A 109 -21.37 2.50 -21.17
N THR A 110 -22.03 2.27 -22.29
CA THR A 110 -21.39 1.74 -23.49
C THR A 110 -20.48 2.79 -24.11
N ILE A 111 -19.16 2.59 -24.01
CA ILE A 111 -18.16 3.44 -24.68
C ILE A 111 -17.99 2.93 -26.11
N HIS A 112 -18.66 3.54 -27.08
CA HIS A 112 -18.49 3.17 -28.50
C HIS A 112 -17.50 4.07 -29.25
N ASN A 113 -17.14 5.21 -28.67
CA ASN A 113 -16.25 6.15 -29.34
C ASN A 113 -14.80 5.67 -29.26
N ARG A 114 -14.24 5.24 -30.40
CA ARG A 114 -12.83 4.78 -30.49
C ARG A 114 -11.84 5.81 -29.95
N ARG A 115 -12.12 7.11 -30.13
CA ARG A 115 -11.26 8.20 -29.64
C ARG A 115 -11.22 8.23 -28.12
N THR A 116 -12.37 8.04 -27.47
CA THR A 116 -12.47 7.98 -25.99
C THR A 116 -11.71 6.78 -25.44
N ILE A 117 -11.75 5.65 -26.13
CA ILE A 117 -11.08 4.42 -25.69
C ILE A 117 -9.57 4.52 -25.85
N VAL A 118 -9.09 5.03 -26.99
CA VAL A 118 -7.66 5.31 -27.19
C VAL A 118 -7.19 6.33 -26.15
N TYR A 119 -7.96 7.38 -25.90
CA TYR A 119 -7.67 8.37 -24.85
C TYR A 119 -7.53 7.70 -23.47
N LEU A 120 -8.52 6.89 -23.08
CA LEU A 120 -8.52 6.15 -21.82
C LEU A 120 -7.31 5.22 -21.72
N TYR A 121 -7.04 4.42 -22.75
CA TYR A 121 -5.89 3.52 -22.74
C TYR A 121 -4.56 4.26 -22.58
N MET A 122 -4.39 5.38 -23.31
CA MET A 122 -3.16 6.17 -23.22
C MET A 122 -3.00 6.83 -21.86
N ILE A 123 -4.05 7.47 -21.35
CA ILE A 123 -4.01 8.29 -20.13
C ILE A 123 -4.08 7.44 -18.86
N VAL A 124 -4.93 6.42 -18.81
CA VAL A 124 -5.16 5.60 -17.62
C VAL A 124 -4.13 4.48 -17.50
N TYR A 125 -3.68 3.90 -18.61
CA TYR A 125 -2.77 2.76 -18.59
C TYR A 125 -1.34 3.13 -18.98
N LEU A 126 -1.13 3.58 -20.22
CA LEU A 126 0.22 3.64 -20.79
C LEU A 126 1.10 4.72 -20.15
N ILE A 127 0.59 5.96 -20.08
CA ILE A 127 1.33 7.11 -19.56
C ILE A 127 1.76 6.89 -18.09
N PRO A 128 0.87 6.56 -17.15
CA PRO A 128 1.29 6.42 -15.76
C PRO A 128 2.22 5.22 -15.55
N PHE A 129 2.07 4.14 -16.32
CA PHE A 129 3.02 3.03 -16.31
C PHE A 129 4.43 3.48 -16.75
N LEU A 130 4.53 4.20 -17.88
CA LEU A 130 5.79 4.73 -18.38
C LEU A 130 6.43 5.71 -17.39
N LEU A 131 5.64 6.59 -16.78
CA LEU A 131 6.12 7.53 -15.76
C LEU A 131 6.74 6.79 -14.57
N ILE A 132 6.13 5.70 -14.09
CA ILE A 132 6.67 4.94 -12.96
C ILE A 132 7.95 4.19 -13.36
N LEU A 133 8.01 3.65 -14.59
CA LEU A 133 9.25 3.07 -15.12
C LEU A 133 10.39 4.10 -15.20
N ILE A 134 10.09 5.31 -15.68
CA ILE A 134 11.06 6.41 -15.74
C ILE A 134 11.54 6.77 -14.32
N GLN A 135 10.63 6.95 -13.37
CA GLN A 135 10.96 7.25 -11.97
C GLN A 135 11.85 6.16 -11.35
N TYR A 136 11.55 4.89 -11.61
CA TYR A 136 12.39 3.77 -11.16
C TYR A 136 13.78 3.80 -11.78
N ARG A 137 13.89 4.03 -13.10
CA ARG A 137 15.18 4.12 -13.79
C ARG A 137 16.04 5.26 -13.23
N ILE A 138 15.43 6.43 -12.99
CA ILE A 138 16.11 7.58 -12.36
C ILE A 138 16.57 7.19 -10.95
N LEU A 139 15.72 6.58 -10.13
CA LEU A 139 16.07 6.20 -8.76
C LEU A 139 17.23 5.18 -8.72
N VAL A 140 17.20 4.16 -9.58
CA VAL A 140 18.27 3.16 -9.68
C VAL A 140 19.57 3.81 -10.10
N LYS A 141 19.54 4.67 -11.13
CA LYS A 141 20.74 5.40 -11.59
C LYS A 141 21.32 6.28 -10.48
N TYR A 142 20.47 6.99 -9.76
CA TYR A 142 20.87 7.82 -8.60
C TYR A 142 21.48 6.98 -7.48
N SER A 143 20.86 5.84 -7.13
CA SER A 143 21.36 4.93 -6.09
C SER A 143 22.71 4.29 -6.45
N LYS A 144 22.94 3.98 -7.73
CA LYS A 144 24.22 3.46 -8.22
C LYS A 144 25.31 4.52 -8.15
N ARG A 145 25.05 5.73 -8.65
CA ARG A 145 26.00 6.86 -8.58
C ARG A 145 26.47 7.15 -7.15
N LYS A 146 25.54 7.16 -6.18
CA LYS A 146 25.88 7.37 -4.77
C LYS A 146 26.60 6.21 -4.09
N THR A 147 26.53 5.00 -4.64
CA THR A 147 27.25 3.84 -4.11
C THR A 147 28.74 3.90 -4.45
N ASN A 148 29.10 4.53 -5.57
CA ASN A 148 30.49 4.61 -6.02
C ASN A 148 31.25 5.80 -5.40
N GLY A 149 30.55 6.76 -4.78
CA GLY A 149 31.18 7.87 -4.05
C GLY A 149 31.47 7.49 -2.59
N LEU A 150 32.49 8.12 -1.99
CA LEU A 150 32.88 8.07 -0.56
C LEU A 150 31.80 8.64 0.39
N HIS A 151 30.52 8.36 0.14
CA HIS A 151 29.42 8.83 0.97
C HIS A 151 29.17 7.92 2.18
N SER A 152 28.68 8.53 3.26
CA SER A 152 28.28 7.83 4.49
C SER A 152 27.39 6.62 4.21
N THR A 153 27.74 5.49 4.83
CA THR A 153 27.00 4.21 4.78
C THR A 153 25.50 4.36 5.07
N ASN A 154 25.12 5.34 5.90
CA ASN A 154 23.74 5.65 6.24
C ASN A 154 22.92 6.14 5.04
N ILE A 155 23.49 6.99 4.19
CA ILE A 155 22.84 7.51 2.98
C ILE A 155 22.61 6.38 1.99
N GLN A 156 23.59 5.50 1.84
CA GLN A 156 23.50 4.34 0.96
C GLN A 156 22.41 3.36 1.42
N GLN A 157 22.34 3.05 2.72
CA GLN A 157 21.28 2.19 3.26
C GLN A 157 19.89 2.80 3.03
N ARG A 158 19.73 4.12 3.20
CA ARG A 158 18.46 4.82 2.93
C ARG A 158 18.05 4.72 1.47
N ALA A 159 18.98 4.96 0.54
CA ALA A 159 18.72 4.84 -0.90
C ALA A 159 18.32 3.40 -1.29
N ARG A 160 19.02 2.38 -0.78
CA ARG A 160 18.68 0.96 -1.02
C ARG A 160 17.28 0.61 -0.52
N ARG A 161 16.87 1.12 0.65
CA ARG A 161 15.51 0.92 1.18
C ARG A 161 14.44 1.54 0.28
N GLN A 162 14.69 2.74 -0.26
CA GLN A 162 13.77 3.40 -1.19
C GLN A 162 13.66 2.65 -2.52
N VAL A 163 14.78 2.19 -3.09
CA VAL A 163 14.78 1.35 -4.30
C VAL A 163 13.98 0.07 -4.08
N LYS A 164 14.15 -0.59 -2.94
CA LYS A 164 13.37 -1.79 -2.58
C LYS A 164 11.87 -1.48 -2.50
N SER A 165 11.49 -0.29 -2.07
CA SER A 165 10.08 0.10 -2.01
C SER A 165 9.50 0.39 -3.39
N ILE A 166 10.20 1.13 -4.26
CA ILE A 166 9.73 1.36 -5.64
C ILE A 166 9.67 0.03 -6.42
N ARG A 167 10.61 -0.89 -6.21
CA ARG A 167 10.54 -2.23 -6.80
C ARG A 167 9.25 -2.97 -6.42
N ARG A 168 8.75 -2.82 -5.19
CA ARG A 168 7.48 -3.40 -4.78
C ARG A 168 6.30 -2.74 -5.49
N ILE A 169 6.31 -1.41 -5.60
CA ILE A 169 5.29 -0.66 -6.35
C ILE A 169 5.26 -1.13 -7.81
N LEU A 170 6.41 -1.33 -8.45
CA LEU A 170 6.49 -1.88 -9.80
C LEU A 170 5.91 -3.29 -9.90
N ILE A 171 6.20 -4.18 -8.95
CA ILE A 171 5.61 -5.53 -8.94
C ILE A 171 4.09 -5.45 -8.85
N LEU A 172 3.56 -4.57 -7.98
CA LEU A 172 2.11 -4.37 -7.83
C LEU A 172 1.45 -3.85 -9.11
N ILE A 173 2.07 -2.87 -9.77
CA ILE A 173 1.57 -2.34 -11.04
C ILE A 173 1.66 -3.39 -12.14
N PHE A 174 2.71 -4.19 -12.17
CA PHE A 174 2.85 -5.25 -13.16
C PHE A 174 1.77 -6.34 -13.00
N ILE A 175 1.46 -6.71 -11.76
CA ILE A 175 0.34 -7.60 -11.44
C ILE A 175 -0.99 -6.97 -11.88
N LEU A 176 -1.22 -5.70 -11.54
CA LEU A 176 -2.41 -4.97 -11.98
C LEU A 176 -2.54 -4.98 -13.50
N PHE A 177 -1.45 -4.69 -14.21
CA PHE A 177 -1.42 -4.61 -15.67
C PHE A 177 -1.74 -5.97 -16.30
N ILE A 178 -1.03 -7.03 -15.89
CA ILE A 178 -1.26 -8.39 -16.40
C ILE A 178 -2.70 -8.84 -16.17
N LEU A 179 -3.22 -8.62 -14.97
CA LEU A 179 -4.59 -9.05 -14.64
C LEU A 179 -5.65 -8.17 -15.29
N SER A 180 -5.33 -6.95 -15.71
CA SER A 180 -6.27 -6.08 -16.44
C SER A 180 -6.18 -6.26 -17.96
N LEU A 181 -5.20 -7.03 -18.47
CA LEU A 181 -5.08 -7.30 -19.92
C LEU A 181 -6.34 -7.95 -20.52
N PRO A 182 -7.00 -8.95 -19.89
CA PRO A 182 -8.22 -9.53 -20.47
C PRO A 182 -9.28 -8.48 -20.76
N ASP A 183 -9.54 -7.57 -19.82
CA ASP A 183 -10.51 -6.49 -19.96
C ASP A 183 -10.13 -5.53 -21.10
N CYS A 184 -8.86 -5.11 -21.14
CA CYS A 184 -8.32 -4.29 -22.24
C CYS A 184 -8.46 -4.99 -23.60
N THR A 185 -8.18 -6.29 -23.69
CA THR A 185 -8.28 -7.05 -24.95
C THR A 185 -9.71 -7.16 -25.45
N ILE A 186 -10.69 -7.33 -24.54
CA ILE A 186 -12.11 -7.37 -24.89
C ILE A 186 -12.53 -6.03 -25.50
N ILE A 187 -12.17 -4.92 -24.87
CA ILE A 187 -12.51 -3.58 -25.36
C ILE A 187 -11.84 -3.29 -26.70
N ILE A 188 -10.55 -3.62 -26.85
CA ILE A 188 -9.85 -3.45 -28.12
C ILE A 188 -10.54 -4.30 -29.20
N PHE A 189 -10.88 -5.56 -28.91
CA PHE A 189 -11.55 -6.44 -29.85
C PHE A 189 -12.90 -5.88 -30.31
N GLU A 190 -13.74 -5.42 -29.38
CA GLU A 190 -15.05 -4.82 -29.67
C GLU A 190 -14.93 -3.58 -30.56
N VAL A 191 -13.94 -2.73 -30.27
CA VAL A 191 -13.73 -1.44 -30.95
C VAL A 191 -13.17 -1.59 -32.36
N PHE A 192 -12.21 -2.50 -32.54
CA PHE A 192 -11.50 -2.66 -33.80
C PHE A 192 -12.20 -3.62 -34.75
N LEU A 193 -12.83 -4.69 -34.24
CA LEU A 193 -13.49 -5.68 -35.08
C LEU A 193 -14.98 -5.43 -35.25
N LEU A 194 -15.56 -4.45 -34.52
CA LEU A 194 -16.99 -4.12 -34.56
C LEU A 194 -17.89 -5.33 -34.24
N VAL A 195 -17.34 -6.34 -33.56
CA VAL A 195 -18.07 -7.53 -33.11
C VAL A 195 -18.56 -7.25 -31.69
N ARG A 196 -19.88 -7.28 -31.51
CA ARG A 196 -20.51 -7.12 -30.20
C ARG A 196 -20.19 -8.34 -29.34
N THR A 197 -19.37 -8.15 -28.32
CA THR A 197 -19.03 -9.18 -27.34
C THR A 197 -20.24 -9.48 -26.43
N PRO A 198 -20.50 -10.75 -26.09
CA PRO A 198 -21.61 -11.07 -25.21
C PRO A 198 -21.33 -10.61 -23.78
N ARG A 199 -22.38 -10.19 -23.06
CA ARG A 199 -22.28 -9.54 -21.74
C ARG A 199 -21.48 -10.32 -20.69
N TYR A 200 -21.54 -11.65 -20.72
CA TYR A 200 -20.79 -12.48 -19.77
C TYR A 200 -19.27 -12.33 -19.89
N VAL A 201 -18.76 -11.96 -21.08
CA VAL A 201 -17.32 -11.75 -21.31
C VAL A 201 -16.84 -10.50 -20.56
N HIS A 202 -17.63 -9.41 -20.57
CA HIS A 202 -17.32 -8.21 -19.79
C HIS A 202 -17.36 -8.49 -18.29
N ARG A 203 -18.33 -9.29 -17.80
CA ARG A 203 -18.39 -9.68 -16.38
C ARG A 203 -17.17 -10.49 -15.93
N ILE A 204 -16.67 -11.38 -16.80
CA ILE A 204 -15.44 -12.13 -16.55
C ILE A 204 -14.25 -11.17 -16.51
N GLY A 205 -14.12 -10.27 -17.49
CA GLY A 205 -13.06 -9.25 -17.53
C GLY A 205 -13.04 -8.38 -16.26
N PHE A 206 -14.20 -7.89 -15.83
CA PHE A 206 -14.37 -7.12 -14.60
C PHE A 206 -13.94 -7.91 -13.35
N SER A 207 -14.25 -9.21 -13.29
CA SER A 207 -13.85 -10.07 -12.17
C SER A 207 -12.33 -10.16 -12.03
N PHE A 208 -11.58 -10.16 -13.12
CA PHE A 208 -10.11 -10.12 -13.07
C PHE A 208 -9.56 -8.84 -12.44
N VAL A 209 -10.17 -7.68 -12.72
CA VAL A 209 -9.80 -6.41 -12.09
C VAL A 209 -10.06 -6.46 -10.58
N GLY A 210 -11.21 -7.01 -10.16
CA GLY A 210 -11.53 -7.20 -8.75
C GLY A 210 -10.52 -8.12 -8.04
N ILE A 211 -10.16 -9.25 -8.66
CA ILE A 211 -9.14 -10.17 -8.14
C ILE A 211 -7.78 -9.46 -8.05
N ALA A 212 -7.39 -8.69 -9.06
CA ALA A 212 -6.15 -7.93 -9.07
C ALA A 212 -6.07 -6.94 -7.90
N SER A 213 -7.15 -6.20 -7.69
CA SER A 213 -7.30 -5.27 -6.58
C SER A 213 -7.14 -5.97 -5.22
N GLY A 214 -7.86 -7.08 -5.01
CA GLY A 214 -7.77 -7.88 -3.79
C GLY A 214 -6.35 -8.39 -3.54
N LEU A 215 -5.67 -8.90 -4.58
CA LEU A 215 -4.29 -9.35 -4.50
C LEU A 215 -3.33 -8.20 -4.12
N ILE A 216 -3.50 -7.01 -4.70
CA ILE A 216 -2.70 -5.83 -4.37
C ILE A 216 -2.86 -5.46 -2.89
N MET A 217 -4.10 -5.44 -2.38
CA MET A 217 -4.36 -5.17 -0.97
C MET A 217 -3.69 -6.21 -0.06
N LEU A 218 -3.79 -7.50 -0.39
CA LEU A 218 -3.13 -8.57 0.35
C LEU A 218 -1.61 -8.43 0.35
N ILE A 219 -1.02 -8.12 -0.81
CA ILE A 219 0.43 -7.91 -0.95
C ILE A 219 0.88 -6.65 -0.19
N MET A 220 0.10 -5.56 -0.22
CA MET A 220 0.37 -4.35 0.56
C MET A 220 0.32 -4.61 2.06
N MET A 221 -0.71 -5.34 2.52
CA MET A 221 -0.82 -5.78 3.92
C MET A 221 0.38 -6.66 4.31
N TYR A 222 0.81 -7.56 3.41
CA TYR A 222 2.00 -8.38 3.63
C TYR A 222 3.25 -7.50 3.75
N TYR A 223 3.52 -6.58 2.83
CA TYR A 223 4.76 -5.78 2.87
C TYR A 223 4.80 -4.72 3.97
N THR A 224 3.65 -4.24 4.43
CA THR A 224 3.55 -3.19 5.45
C THR A 224 3.76 -3.80 6.83
N ARG A 225 5.00 -3.75 7.33
CA ARG A 225 5.37 -4.27 8.66
C ARG A 225 4.51 -3.66 9.78
N ASN A 226 4.16 -2.38 9.67
CA ASN A 226 3.35 -1.70 10.68
C ASN A 226 1.93 -2.27 10.74
N LEU A 227 1.28 -2.45 9.59
CA LEU A 227 -0.03 -3.11 9.50
C LEU A 227 0.04 -4.54 10.04
N ARG A 228 1.07 -5.29 9.63
CA ARG A 228 1.31 -6.65 10.12
C ARG A 228 1.51 -6.67 11.65
N ARG A 229 2.22 -5.70 12.23
CA ARG A 229 2.38 -5.58 13.68
C ARG A 229 1.08 -5.17 14.38
N LEU A 230 0.26 -4.32 13.79
CA LEU A 230 -1.03 -3.95 14.38
C LEU A 230 -2.00 -5.13 14.36
N LEU A 231 -2.08 -5.85 13.24
CA LEU A 231 -2.96 -7.01 13.06
C LEU A 231 -2.46 -8.24 13.84
N PHE A 232 -1.20 -8.65 13.64
CA PHE A 232 -0.65 -9.87 14.24
C PHE A 232 0.16 -9.63 15.52
N GLY A 233 0.65 -8.42 15.76
CA GLY A 233 1.43 -8.11 16.98
C GLY A 233 0.57 -8.07 18.23
N ARG A 234 -0.74 -7.78 18.12
CA ARG A 234 -1.70 -7.99 19.23
C ARG A 234 -1.71 -9.46 19.68
N GLN A 235 -1.61 -10.41 18.76
CA GLN A 235 -1.54 -11.84 19.10
C GLN A 235 -0.23 -12.18 19.83
N ARG A 236 0.92 -11.63 19.38
CA ARG A 236 2.21 -11.89 20.02
C ARG A 236 2.32 -11.25 21.41
N SER A 237 1.77 -10.06 21.60
CA SER A 237 1.71 -9.40 22.92
C SER A 237 0.84 -10.19 23.90
N ARG A 238 -0.31 -10.72 23.43
CA ARG A 238 -1.16 -11.62 24.24
C ARG A 238 -0.43 -12.90 24.63
N LYS A 239 0.24 -13.59 23.68
CA LYS A 239 1.03 -14.79 23.98
C LYS A 239 2.15 -14.53 24.99
N ASN A 240 2.87 -13.42 24.85
CA ASN A 240 3.93 -13.04 25.80
C ASN A 240 3.39 -12.70 27.19
N LYS A 241 2.22 -12.06 27.29
CA LYS A 241 1.56 -11.83 28.58
C LYS A 241 1.14 -13.13 29.26
N ILE A 242 0.56 -14.07 28.50
CA ILE A 242 0.17 -15.39 29.03
C ILE A 242 1.41 -16.18 29.49
N LEU A 243 2.49 -16.17 28.71
CA LEU A 243 3.76 -16.81 29.11
C LEU A 243 4.34 -16.20 30.38
N LYS A 244 4.31 -14.87 30.52
CA LYS A 244 4.76 -14.19 31.76
C LYS A 244 3.88 -14.54 32.96
N LEU A 245 2.56 -14.61 32.78
CA LEU A 245 1.62 -14.99 33.85
C LEU A 245 1.83 -16.44 34.30
N ASN A 246 2.05 -17.35 33.36
CA ASN A 246 2.34 -18.75 33.67
C ASN A 246 3.68 -18.89 34.40
N TYR A 247 4.70 -18.11 34.00
CA TYR A 247 5.99 -18.11 34.68
C TYR A 247 5.90 -17.57 36.11
N SER A 248 5.20 -16.44 36.32
CA SER A 248 4.98 -15.89 37.66
C SER A 248 4.16 -16.82 38.56
N GLN A 249 3.20 -17.57 37.99
CA GLN A 249 2.46 -18.61 38.72
C GLN A 249 3.33 -19.82 39.08
N GLN A 250 4.26 -20.22 38.23
CA GLN A 250 5.22 -21.29 38.56
C GLN A 250 6.19 -20.87 39.66
N GLU A 251 6.68 -19.63 39.63
CA GLU A 251 7.57 -19.09 40.65
C GLU A 251 6.88 -19.01 42.02
N THR A 252 5.65 -18.50 42.08
CA THR A 252 4.85 -18.52 43.33
C THR A 252 4.55 -19.93 43.83
N ARG A 253 4.24 -20.89 42.94
CA ARG A 253 4.08 -22.30 43.34
C ARG A 253 5.38 -22.90 43.88
N GLY A 254 6.52 -22.57 43.29
CA GLY A 254 7.83 -23.01 43.77
C GLY A 254 8.15 -22.50 45.18
N THR A 255 7.88 -21.22 45.45
CA THR A 255 8.09 -20.60 46.76
C THR A 255 7.15 -21.19 47.83
N ILE A 256 5.86 -21.37 47.50
CA ILE A 256 4.88 -22.00 48.41
C ILE A 256 5.32 -23.43 48.77
N ARG A 257 5.90 -24.18 47.82
CA ARG A 257 6.35 -25.56 48.07
C ARG A 257 7.55 -25.64 49.03
N LYS A 258 8.39 -24.62 49.09
CA LYS A 258 9.57 -24.55 50.00
C LYS A 258 9.25 -23.97 51.38
N LEU A 259 8.08 -23.36 51.55
CA LEU A 259 7.66 -22.76 52.82
C LEU A 259 7.63 -23.75 53.99
N PRO A 260 7.13 -24.99 53.85
CA PRO A 260 7.12 -25.96 54.94
C PRO A 260 8.52 -26.37 55.38
N GLU A 261 9.45 -26.57 54.43
CA GLU A 261 10.85 -26.93 54.73
C GLU A 261 11.56 -25.81 55.48
N MET A 262 11.35 -24.55 55.08
CA MET A 262 11.90 -23.39 55.78
C MET A 262 11.33 -23.27 57.19
N ILE A 263 10.02 -23.43 57.38
CA ILE A 263 9.39 -23.41 58.70
C ILE A 263 9.95 -24.53 59.59
N TYR A 264 10.07 -25.75 59.06
CA TYR A 264 10.60 -26.90 59.82
C TYR A 264 12.05 -26.69 60.23
N SER A 265 12.90 -26.16 59.33
CA SER A 265 14.30 -25.83 59.64
C SER A 265 14.43 -24.74 60.70
N GLY A 266 13.55 -23.74 60.69
CA GLY A 266 13.53 -22.68 61.69
C GLY A 266 13.11 -23.18 63.08
N ILE A 267 12.11 -24.07 63.14
CA ILE A 267 11.69 -24.72 64.39
C ILE A 267 12.84 -25.56 64.97
N MET A 268 13.50 -26.38 64.15
CA MET A 268 14.62 -27.23 64.60
C MET A 268 15.83 -26.40 65.09
N ALA A 269 16.13 -25.27 64.45
CA ALA A 269 17.21 -24.39 64.88
C ALA A 269 16.91 -23.74 66.25
N TYR A 270 15.67 -23.28 66.47
CA TYR A 270 15.25 -22.70 67.74
C TYR A 270 15.27 -23.71 68.89
N GLU A 271 14.89 -24.95 68.62
CA GLU A 271 14.92 -26.03 69.62
C GLU A 271 16.35 -26.42 70.02
N ASN A 272 17.31 -26.29 69.09
CA ASN A 272 18.73 -26.56 69.35
C ASN A 272 19.44 -25.43 70.12
N GLU A 273 18.96 -24.18 70.06
CA GLU A 273 19.47 -23.08 70.91
C GLU A 273 18.94 -23.13 72.36
N ARG A 274 17.86 -23.88 72.60
CA ARG A 274 17.18 -23.94 73.90
C ARG A 274 17.74 -25.03 74.83
N ASN A 275 18.40 -26.03 74.26
CA ASN A 275 19.04 -27.14 74.97
C ASN A 275 20.52 -26.87 75.18
#